data_AF-A0A5K7TY18-F1
#
_entry.id   AF-A0A5K7TY18-F1
#
_cell.length_a   1.000
_cell.length_b   1.000
_cell.length_c   1.000
_cell.angle_alpha   90.00
_cell.angle_beta   90.00
_cell.angle_gamma   90.00
#
_symmetry.space_group_name_H-M   'P 1'
#
loop_
_entity.id
_entity.type
_entity.pdbx_description
1 polymer ?
#
loop_
_entity_poly.entity_id
_entity_poly.type
_entity_poly.pdbx_seq_one_letter_code
_entity_poly.pdbx_strand_id
1 'polypeptide(L)'
;MFAPDAPGMTGDWGGVRNELLQKGYDLTLDYVGELGYNAHGGYDQDHTARWSGQFTLGAKLDLQKILGWEDATFKLARDSKYGYWLVAQQQVTAHDGDPQRGLSLFANVTVPDRETSQVGHFLQAGLTYKGLFDARPQDDIGVGVARIHTNSRYRDNQRLVNASNPQTDYDNPGYQPLQGNEVDDAWVLGVKVQSSF
;
A
#
# COMPACT_ATOMS: atom_id res chain seq x y z
N MET A 1 -17.97 10.75 -25.21
CA MET A 1 -16.64 11.39 -25.11
C MET A 1 -16.57 12.06 -23.75
N PHE A 2 -15.49 11.84 -22.99
CA PHE A 2 -15.23 12.22 -21.58
C PHE A 2 -16.17 13.29 -20.98
N ALA A 3 -17.17 12.87 -20.21
CA ALA A 3 -18.03 13.80 -19.47
C ALA A 3 -17.28 14.28 -18.21
N PRO A 4 -17.32 15.57 -17.84
CA PRO A 4 -16.66 16.10 -16.65
C PRO A 4 -17.11 15.43 -15.35
N ASP A 5 -18.33 14.91 -15.35
CA ASP A 5 -18.98 14.32 -14.16
C ASP A 5 -18.85 12.78 -14.15
N ALA A 6 -18.12 12.20 -15.10
CA ALA A 6 -17.96 10.76 -15.17
C ALA A 6 -17.05 10.26 -14.02
N PRO A 7 -17.39 9.13 -13.35
CA PRO A 7 -16.62 8.57 -12.22
C PRO A 7 -15.23 7.99 -12.60
N GLY A 8 -14.65 8.42 -13.72
CA GLY A 8 -13.31 8.06 -14.19
C GLY A 8 -13.15 8.28 -15.70
N MET A 9 -11.90 8.24 -16.19
CA MET A 9 -11.58 8.53 -17.59
C MET A 9 -12.28 7.60 -18.60
N THR A 10 -12.56 6.35 -18.25
CA THR A 10 -13.23 5.39 -19.15
C THR A 10 -14.76 5.48 -19.13
N GLY A 11 -15.34 6.34 -18.29
CA GLY A 11 -16.78 6.51 -18.15
C GLY A 11 -17.47 5.34 -17.42
N ASP A 12 -18.76 5.16 -17.75
CA ASP A 12 -19.66 4.16 -17.14
C ASP A 12 -19.84 2.88 -17.99
N TRP A 13 -19.10 2.75 -19.09
CA TRP A 13 -19.16 1.61 -20.02
C TRP A 13 -20.58 1.24 -20.47
N GLY A 14 -21.42 2.25 -20.73
CA GLY A 14 -22.83 2.05 -21.11
C GLY A 14 -23.74 1.59 -19.96
N GLY A 15 -23.37 1.86 -18.69
CA GLY A 15 -24.14 1.48 -17.50
C GLY A 15 -23.53 0.31 -16.71
N VAL A 16 -22.66 -0.47 -17.34
CA VAL A 16 -22.07 -1.69 -16.75
C VAL A 16 -21.27 -1.38 -15.49
N ARG A 17 -20.54 -0.25 -15.46
CA ARG A 17 -19.73 0.09 -14.29
C ARG A 17 -20.62 0.41 -13.09
N ASN A 18 -21.67 1.20 -13.29
CA ASN A 18 -22.69 1.47 -12.27
C ASN A 18 -23.40 0.19 -11.80
N GLU A 19 -23.70 -0.74 -12.71
CA GLU A 19 -24.29 -2.03 -12.34
C GLU A 19 -23.35 -2.84 -11.43
N LEU A 20 -22.07 -2.89 -11.75
CA LEU A 20 -21.05 -3.53 -10.91
C LEU A 20 -20.96 -2.86 -9.53
N LEU A 21 -20.95 -1.53 -9.48
CA LEU A 21 -20.92 -0.77 -8.23
C LEU A 21 -22.14 -1.06 -7.34
N GLN A 22 -23.33 -1.15 -7.93
CA GLN A 22 -24.56 -1.52 -7.22
C GLN A 22 -24.51 -2.96 -6.69
N LYS A 23 -23.85 -3.87 -7.43
CA LYS A 23 -23.60 -5.26 -7.01
C LYS A 23 -22.45 -5.39 -5.99
N GLY A 24 -21.76 -4.30 -5.65
CA GLY A 24 -20.67 -4.29 -4.67
C GLY A 24 -19.27 -4.47 -5.25
N TYR A 25 -19.10 -4.36 -6.56
CA TYR A 25 -17.81 -4.45 -7.25
C TYR A 25 -17.38 -3.06 -7.73
N ASP A 26 -16.27 -2.56 -7.21
CA ASP A 26 -15.67 -1.29 -7.62
C ASP A 26 -14.28 -1.55 -8.20
N LEU A 27 -14.14 -1.35 -9.51
CA LEU A 27 -12.90 -1.59 -10.25
C LEU A 27 -12.21 -0.26 -10.56
N THR A 28 -10.91 -0.19 -10.28
CA THR A 28 -10.09 1.01 -10.47
C THR A 28 -8.86 0.71 -11.34
N LEU A 29 -8.49 1.68 -12.17
CA LEU A 29 -7.24 1.71 -12.91
C LEU A 29 -6.67 3.12 -12.78
N ASP A 30 -5.55 3.24 -12.09
CA ASP A 30 -4.86 4.50 -11.86
C ASP A 30 -3.52 4.53 -12.59
N TYR A 31 -3.14 5.69 -13.11
CA TYR A 31 -1.85 5.93 -13.73
C TYR A 31 -1.16 7.15 -13.11
N VAL A 32 0.09 6.99 -12.68
CA VAL A 32 0.95 8.06 -12.16
C VAL A 32 2.19 8.17 -13.05
N GLY A 33 2.39 9.34 -13.65
CA GLY A 33 3.56 9.66 -14.47
C GLY A 33 4.36 10.80 -13.87
N GLU A 34 5.67 10.62 -13.75
CA GLU A 34 6.63 11.58 -13.22
C GLU A 34 7.69 11.91 -14.28
N LEU A 35 7.85 13.20 -14.58
CA LEU A 35 8.89 13.73 -15.48
C LEU A 35 9.92 14.50 -14.64
N GLY A 36 11.17 14.06 -14.65
CA GLY A 36 12.30 14.79 -14.10
C GLY A 36 13.15 15.38 -15.22
N TYR A 37 13.51 16.66 -15.12
CA TYR A 37 14.43 17.32 -16.05
C TYR A 37 15.57 17.96 -15.27
N ASN A 38 16.82 17.61 -15.58
CA ASN A 38 17.96 18.30 -15.01
C ASN A 38 18.18 19.62 -15.77
N ALA A 39 17.73 20.73 -15.18
CA ALA A 39 17.89 22.05 -15.78
C ALA A 39 19.28 22.66 -15.57
N HIS A 40 19.95 22.36 -14.44
CA HIS A 40 21.32 22.81 -14.13
C HIS A 40 21.84 22.16 -12.83
N GLY A 41 23.14 21.81 -12.78
CA GLY A 41 23.82 21.28 -11.59
C GLY A 41 23.81 19.74 -11.47
N GLY A 42 24.60 19.21 -10.51
CA GLY A 42 24.78 17.76 -10.29
C GLY A 42 26.14 17.23 -10.75
N TYR A 43 26.44 15.97 -10.40
CA TYR A 43 27.70 15.29 -10.74
C TYR A 43 27.85 15.03 -12.26
N ASP A 44 26.72 15.04 -12.97
CA ASP A 44 26.60 14.83 -14.41
C ASP A 44 25.97 16.08 -15.04
N GLN A 45 26.66 16.72 -15.98
CA GLN A 45 26.26 18.03 -16.56
C GLN A 45 25.37 17.89 -17.82
N ASP A 46 25.03 16.66 -18.20
CA ASP A 46 24.17 16.39 -19.33
C ASP A 46 22.71 16.74 -19.03
N HIS A 47 22.09 17.47 -19.96
CA HIS A 47 20.68 17.89 -19.90
C HIS A 47 19.79 16.69 -20.18
N THR A 48 19.60 15.86 -19.16
CA THR A 48 18.83 14.61 -19.28
C THR A 48 17.42 14.81 -18.75
N ALA A 49 16.44 14.47 -19.59
CA ALA A 49 15.06 14.26 -19.19
C ALA A 49 14.88 12.78 -18.86
N ARG A 50 14.24 12.49 -17.72
CA ARG A 50 13.86 11.13 -17.31
C ARG A 50 12.36 11.06 -17.10
N TRP A 51 11.75 10.02 -17.63
CA TRP A 51 10.33 9.73 -17.47
C TRP A 51 10.14 8.44 -16.69
N SER A 52 9.15 8.44 -15.80
CA SER A 52 8.77 7.33 -14.94
C SER A 52 7.25 7.22 -14.99
N GLY A 53 6.70 6.05 -15.32
CA GLY A 53 5.25 5.81 -15.32
C GLY A 53 4.88 4.59 -14.48
N GLN A 54 3.73 4.60 -13.83
CA GLN A 54 3.24 3.55 -12.94
C GLN A 54 1.74 3.33 -13.15
N PHE A 55 1.32 2.08 -13.26
CA PHE A 55 -0.09 1.68 -13.32
C PHE A 55 -0.48 0.88 -12.07
N THR A 56 -1.64 1.21 -11.51
CA THR A 56 -2.29 0.50 -10.42
C THR A 56 -3.61 -0.06 -10.89
N LEU A 57 -3.78 -1.38 -10.79
CA LEU A 57 -5.07 -2.04 -10.97
C LEU A 57 -5.66 -2.39 -9.61
N GLY A 58 -6.89 -1.97 -9.34
CA GLY A 58 -7.56 -2.22 -8.06
C GLY A 58 -8.99 -2.76 -8.20
N ALA A 59 -9.40 -3.52 -7.20
CA ALA A 59 -10.75 -4.01 -7.03
C ALA A 59 -11.15 -3.91 -5.55
N LYS A 60 -12.27 -3.26 -5.27
CA LYS A 60 -12.93 -3.22 -3.96
C LYS A 60 -14.23 -4.03 -4.05
N LEU A 61 -14.39 -4.95 -3.11
CA LEU A 61 -15.53 -5.84 -2.97
C LEU A 61 -16.25 -5.51 -1.66
N ASP A 62 -17.53 -5.17 -1.78
CA ASP A 62 -18.48 -4.98 -0.69
C ASP A 62 -19.19 -6.33 -0.44
N LEU A 63 -18.69 -7.10 0.53
CA LEU A 63 -19.15 -8.46 0.77
C LEU A 63 -20.54 -8.50 1.42
N GLN A 64 -21.02 -7.37 1.95
CA GLN A 64 -22.42 -7.26 2.38
C GLN A 64 -23.34 -7.34 1.17
N LYS A 65 -23.02 -6.62 0.08
CA LYS A 65 -23.78 -6.69 -1.17
C LYS A 65 -23.60 -8.02 -1.91
N ILE A 66 -22.40 -8.59 -1.86
CA ILE A 66 -22.06 -9.79 -2.65
C ILE A 66 -22.51 -11.09 -1.94
N LEU A 67 -22.22 -11.22 -0.66
CA LEU A 67 -22.38 -12.45 0.13
C LEU A 67 -23.33 -12.30 1.33
N GLY A 68 -23.83 -11.09 1.61
CA GLY A 68 -24.62 -10.81 2.82
C GLY A 68 -23.77 -10.73 4.10
N TRP A 69 -22.44 -10.67 4.00
CA TRP A 69 -21.57 -10.49 5.15
C TRP A 69 -21.61 -9.03 5.60
N GLU A 70 -22.32 -8.76 6.68
CA GLU A 70 -22.53 -7.41 7.20
C GLU A 70 -21.21 -6.65 7.33
N ASP A 71 -21.12 -5.44 6.78
CA ASP A 71 -20.01 -4.50 6.97
C ASP A 71 -18.60 -5.05 6.68
N ALA A 72 -18.54 -5.95 5.69
CA ALA A 72 -17.33 -6.63 5.26
C ALA A 72 -16.81 -6.04 3.93
N THR A 73 -15.57 -5.56 3.91
CA THR A 73 -14.93 -5.01 2.69
C THR A 73 -13.59 -5.68 2.42
N PHE A 74 -13.37 -6.03 1.16
CA PHE A 74 -12.09 -6.52 0.66
C PHE A 74 -11.57 -5.59 -0.44
N LYS A 75 -10.27 -5.31 -0.43
CA LYS A 75 -9.59 -4.56 -1.49
C LYS A 75 -8.36 -5.33 -1.92
N LEU A 76 -8.23 -5.56 -3.22
CA LEU A 76 -7.03 -6.08 -3.85
C LEU A 76 -6.55 -5.06 -4.85
N ALA A 77 -5.24 -4.84 -4.89
CA ALA A 77 -4.65 -4.12 -5.97
C ALA A 77 -3.22 -4.58 -6.27
N ARG A 78 -2.82 -4.28 -7.50
CA ARG A 78 -1.51 -4.61 -8.06
C ARG A 78 -0.93 -3.37 -8.70
N ASP A 79 0.30 -3.06 -8.29
CA ASP A 79 1.12 -2.03 -8.88
C ASP A 79 2.12 -2.63 -9.88
N SER A 80 2.30 -1.99 -11.03
CA SER A 80 3.22 -2.45 -12.07
C SER A 80 4.70 -2.45 -11.67
N LYS A 81 5.09 -1.68 -10.66
CA LYS A 81 6.47 -1.52 -10.17
C LYS A 81 6.69 -2.12 -8.79
N TYR A 82 5.67 -2.07 -7.94
CA TYR A 82 5.83 -2.24 -6.49
C TYR A 82 5.15 -3.48 -5.90
N GLY A 83 4.33 -4.24 -6.65
CA GLY A 83 3.78 -5.52 -6.20
C GLY A 83 2.30 -5.49 -5.83
N TYR A 84 1.87 -6.38 -4.93
CA TYR A 84 0.47 -6.60 -4.57
C TYR A 84 0.17 -6.09 -3.16
N TRP A 85 -1.03 -5.53 -2.97
CA TRP A 85 -1.57 -5.31 -1.63
C TRP A 85 -3.01 -5.77 -1.50
N LEU A 86 -3.32 -6.24 -0.31
CA LEU A 86 -4.58 -6.84 0.08
C LEU A 86 -5.02 -6.22 1.39
N VAL A 87 -6.21 -5.65 1.43
CA VAL A 87 -6.82 -5.13 2.65
C VAL A 87 -8.15 -5.82 2.87
N ALA A 88 -8.34 -6.39 4.05
CA ALA A 88 -9.61 -6.90 4.53
C ALA A 88 -10.04 -6.10 5.76
N GLN A 89 -11.30 -5.71 5.81
CA GLN A 89 -11.91 -5.05 6.97
C GLN A 89 -13.29 -5.62 7.23
N GLN A 90 -13.61 -5.81 8.50
CA GLN A 90 -14.87 -6.37 8.96
C GLN A 90 -15.33 -5.63 10.21
N GLN A 91 -16.52 -5.03 10.20
CA GLN A 91 -17.15 -4.59 11.44
C GLN A 91 -17.74 -5.79 12.17
N VAL A 92 -17.42 -5.94 13.46
CA VAL A 92 -17.82 -7.09 14.27
C VAL A 92 -18.85 -6.74 15.34
N THR A 93 -19.09 -5.45 15.58
CA THR A 93 -20.13 -4.97 16.49
C THR A 93 -20.80 -3.70 15.95
N ALA A 94 -22.08 -3.51 16.24
CA ALA A 94 -22.77 -2.22 16.15
C ALA A 94 -22.97 -1.67 17.57
N HIS A 95 -22.53 -0.44 17.85
CA HIS A 95 -22.72 0.19 19.16
C HIS A 95 -24.19 0.60 19.32
N ASP A 96 -24.91 0.01 20.28
CA ASP A 96 -26.35 0.24 20.50
C ASP A 96 -27.22 0.05 19.25
N GLY A 97 -26.81 -0.84 18.34
CA GLY A 97 -27.51 -1.08 17.08
C GLY A 97 -27.30 0.00 16.02
N ASP A 98 -26.43 0.99 16.25
CA ASP A 98 -26.00 1.94 15.25
C ASP A 98 -24.91 1.32 14.37
N PRO A 99 -25.18 1.02 13.09
CA PRO A 99 -24.18 0.43 12.18
C PRO A 99 -23.04 1.40 11.86
N GLN A 100 -23.21 2.71 12.08
CA GLN A 100 -22.15 3.69 11.85
C GLN A 100 -21.09 3.72 12.96
N ARG A 101 -21.31 2.99 14.06
CA ARG A 101 -20.47 2.94 15.25
C ARG A 101 -20.14 1.50 15.62
N GLY A 102 -18.97 1.29 16.21
CA GLY A 102 -18.57 0.00 16.75
C GLY A 102 -17.16 -0.44 16.40
N LEU A 103 -16.84 -1.66 16.78
CA LEU A 103 -15.55 -2.31 16.58
C LEU A 103 -15.44 -2.90 15.17
N SER A 104 -14.36 -2.56 14.49
CA SER A 104 -13.93 -3.16 13.23
C SER A 104 -12.57 -3.81 13.38
N LEU A 105 -12.40 -4.99 12.78
CA LEU A 105 -11.12 -5.65 12.59
C LEU A 105 -10.59 -5.37 11.20
N PHE A 106 -9.28 -5.21 11.07
CA PHE A 106 -8.64 -5.06 9.77
C PHE A 106 -7.36 -5.88 9.66
N ALA A 107 -7.04 -6.29 8.44
CA ALA A 107 -5.77 -6.88 8.07
C ALA A 107 -5.31 -6.31 6.72
N ASN A 108 -4.02 -6.00 6.62
CA ASN A 108 -3.37 -5.52 5.41
C ASN A 108 -2.14 -6.39 5.14
N VAL A 109 -2.00 -6.86 3.90
CA VAL A 109 -0.83 -7.60 3.43
C VAL A 109 -0.29 -6.87 2.23
N THR A 110 1.00 -6.57 2.24
CA THR A 110 1.72 -6.01 1.09
C THR A 110 2.87 -6.91 0.73
N VAL A 111 2.82 -7.42 -0.49
CA VAL A 111 3.84 -8.29 -1.09
C VAL A 111 4.50 -7.51 -2.21
N PRO A 112 5.66 -6.88 -1.95
CA PRO A 112 6.33 -6.15 -3.00
C PRO A 112 6.94 -7.08 -4.06
N ASP A 113 7.14 -6.56 -5.27
CA ASP A 113 7.76 -7.33 -6.35
C ASP A 113 9.22 -7.66 -6.02
N ARG A 114 9.61 -8.92 -6.27
CA ARG A 114 10.89 -9.51 -5.86
C ARG A 114 12.06 -9.05 -6.73
N GLU A 115 11.79 -8.44 -7.88
CA GLU A 115 12.82 -7.94 -8.81
C GLU A 115 13.25 -6.49 -8.54
N THR A 116 12.38 -5.67 -7.92
CA THR A 116 12.61 -4.20 -7.77
C THR A 116 12.70 -3.72 -6.32
N SER A 117 12.17 -4.47 -5.34
CA SER A 117 12.11 -4.02 -3.95
C SER A 117 13.12 -4.71 -3.02
N GLN A 118 13.86 -3.91 -2.25
CA GLN A 118 14.71 -4.37 -1.13
C GLN A 118 13.89 -4.70 0.13
N VAL A 119 12.62 -4.28 0.17
CA VAL A 119 11.68 -4.50 1.27
C VAL A 119 11.01 -5.86 1.06
N GLY A 120 10.92 -6.70 2.09
CA GLY A 120 10.19 -7.97 2.02
C GLY A 120 8.69 -7.79 2.33
N HIS A 121 8.03 -8.82 2.86
CA HIS A 121 6.58 -8.80 3.08
C HIS A 121 6.21 -7.95 4.30
N PHE A 122 5.19 -7.10 4.13
CA PHE A 122 4.59 -6.31 5.20
C PHE A 122 3.21 -6.87 5.53
N LEU A 123 3.01 -7.23 6.79
CA LEU A 123 1.72 -7.67 7.33
C LEU A 123 1.31 -6.71 8.44
N GLN A 124 0.08 -6.22 8.41
CA GLN A 124 -0.50 -5.47 9.51
C GLN A 124 -1.87 -6.03 9.85
N ALA A 125 -2.18 -6.10 11.14
CA ALA A 125 -3.52 -6.41 11.62
C ALA A 125 -3.84 -5.51 12.80
N GLY A 126 -5.12 -5.21 12.99
CA GLY A 126 -5.54 -4.37 14.08
C GLY A 126 -7.04 -4.29 14.22
N LEU A 127 -7.43 -3.41 15.14
CA LEU A 127 -8.81 -3.10 15.43
C LEU A 127 -8.99 -1.59 15.49
N THR A 128 -10.16 -1.13 15.11
CA THR A 128 -10.58 0.26 15.18
C THR A 128 -11.98 0.31 15.77
N TYR A 129 -12.21 1.20 16.74
CA TYR A 129 -13.53 1.46 17.31
C TYR A 129 -13.96 2.86 16.93
N LYS A 130 -15.12 2.98 16.28
CA LYS A 130 -15.75 4.24 15.93
C LYS A 130 -16.84 4.61 16.92
N GLY A 131 -16.78 5.83 17.45
CA GLY A 131 -17.77 6.35 18.38
C GLY A 131 -17.80 5.60 19.71
N LEU A 132 -16.63 5.41 20.35
CA LEU A 132 -16.52 4.71 21.62
C LEU A 132 -17.30 5.41 22.75
N PHE A 133 -17.40 6.74 22.70
CA PHE A 133 -18.12 7.56 23.66
C PHE A 133 -19.30 8.25 22.97
N ASP A 134 -20.48 8.25 23.59
CA ASP A 134 -21.68 8.90 23.03
C ASP A 134 -21.50 10.41 22.84
N ALA A 135 -20.67 11.05 23.66
CA ALA A 135 -20.32 12.46 23.50
C ALA A 135 -19.51 12.74 22.22
N ARG A 136 -18.90 11.71 21.62
CA ARG A 136 -17.97 11.80 20.49
C ARG A 136 -18.22 10.65 19.50
N PRO A 137 -19.41 10.57 18.89
CA PRO A 137 -19.82 9.43 18.07
C PRO A 137 -19.03 9.30 16.76
N GLN A 138 -18.30 10.35 16.36
CA GLN A 138 -17.47 10.37 15.16
C GLN A 138 -15.97 10.17 15.43
N ASP A 139 -15.55 10.07 16.70
CA ASP A 139 -14.15 9.85 17.04
C ASP A 139 -13.78 8.37 16.83
N ASP A 140 -12.62 8.13 16.22
CA ASP A 140 -12.09 6.80 15.91
C ASP A 140 -10.84 6.52 16.75
N ILE A 141 -10.80 5.35 17.40
CA ILE A 141 -9.63 4.86 18.14
C ILE A 141 -9.21 3.53 17.55
N GLY A 142 -7.95 3.40 17.13
CA GLY A 142 -7.41 2.19 16.55
C GLY A 142 -6.11 1.74 17.21
N VAL A 143 -5.93 0.43 17.28
CA VAL A 143 -4.69 -0.22 17.71
C VAL A 143 -4.34 -1.27 16.68
N GLY A 144 -3.07 -1.30 16.26
CA GLY A 144 -2.60 -2.26 15.29
C GLY A 144 -1.19 -2.73 15.59
N VAL A 145 -0.90 -3.93 15.11
CA VAL A 145 0.44 -4.51 15.07
C VAL A 145 0.80 -4.75 13.60
N ALA A 146 2.03 -4.41 13.23
CA ALA A 146 2.59 -4.75 11.95
C ALA A 146 3.86 -5.57 12.13
N ARG A 147 4.11 -6.46 11.18
CA ARG A 147 5.36 -7.19 11.01
C ARG A 147 5.93 -6.86 9.64
N ILE A 148 7.21 -6.49 9.62
CA ILE A 148 7.97 -6.24 8.41
C ILE A 148 9.08 -7.28 8.35
N HIS A 149 9.04 -8.13 7.33
CA HIS A 149 10.12 -9.08 7.05
C HIS A 149 10.92 -8.56 5.85
N THR A 150 12.24 -8.62 5.88
CA THR A 150 13.10 -8.18 4.76
C THR A 150 13.62 -9.38 3.95
N ASN A 151 13.72 -9.25 2.62
CA ASN A 151 14.14 -10.34 1.74
C ASN A 151 15.67 -10.38 1.62
N SER A 152 16.30 -11.49 2.03
CA SER A 152 17.76 -11.63 2.15
C SER A 152 18.55 -11.69 0.82
N ARG A 153 17.96 -11.35 -0.33
CA ARG A 153 18.55 -11.54 -1.67
C ARG A 153 19.39 -10.39 -2.21
N TYR A 154 19.55 -9.28 -1.49
CA TYR A 154 20.56 -8.27 -1.83
C TYR A 154 21.99 -8.81 -1.65
N ARG A 155 22.15 -9.87 -0.85
CA ARG A 155 23.43 -10.47 -0.50
C ARG A 155 24.12 -11.21 -1.64
N ASP A 156 23.38 -11.84 -2.55
CA ASP A 156 24.01 -12.68 -3.59
C ASP A 156 24.60 -11.82 -4.71
N ASN A 157 23.97 -10.69 -5.05
CA ASN A 157 24.52 -9.75 -6.02
C ASN A 157 25.73 -8.99 -5.46
N GLN A 158 25.68 -8.53 -4.19
CA GLN A 158 26.83 -7.90 -3.53
C GLN A 158 27.99 -8.87 -3.32
N ARG A 159 27.71 -10.15 -3.02
CA ARG A 159 28.74 -11.21 -2.93
C ARG A 159 29.34 -11.54 -4.29
N LEU A 160 28.58 -11.54 -5.38
CA LEU A 160 29.10 -11.75 -6.74
C LEU A 160 29.95 -10.56 -7.21
N VAL A 161 29.57 -9.32 -6.86
CA VAL A 161 30.36 -8.12 -7.14
C VAL A 161 31.66 -8.13 -6.32
N ASN A 162 31.62 -8.47 -5.03
CA ASN A 162 32.83 -8.57 -4.20
C ASN A 162 33.69 -9.81 -4.53
N ALA A 163 33.11 -10.89 -5.02
CA ALA A 163 33.84 -12.07 -5.50
C ALA A 163 34.54 -11.82 -6.85
N SER A 164 34.04 -10.90 -7.66
CA SER A 164 34.67 -10.49 -8.92
C SER A 164 35.68 -9.34 -8.76
N ASN A 165 35.75 -8.71 -7.59
CA ASN A 165 36.65 -7.58 -7.33
C ASN A 165 37.19 -7.64 -5.88
N PRO A 166 38.30 -8.34 -5.61
CA PRO A 166 38.88 -8.47 -4.27
C PRO A 166 39.56 -7.16 -3.83
N GLN A 167 38.78 -6.13 -3.57
CA GLN A 167 39.22 -4.86 -3.00
C GLN A 167 39.19 -4.99 -1.48
N THR A 168 40.37 -5.08 -0.85
CA THR A 168 40.58 -5.22 0.60
C THR A 168 40.87 -3.88 1.29
N ASP A 169 40.75 -2.77 0.57
CA ASP A 169 41.12 -1.44 1.03
C ASP A 169 39.88 -0.62 1.44
N TYR A 170 39.81 -0.25 2.71
CA TYR A 170 38.71 0.53 3.31
C TYR A 170 38.69 1.99 2.86
N ASP A 171 39.79 2.49 2.28
CA ASP A 171 39.92 3.88 1.82
C ASP A 171 39.51 4.07 0.34
N ASN A 172 39.01 3.01 -0.30
CA ASN A 172 38.55 3.06 -1.69
C ASN A 172 37.12 3.63 -1.80
N PRO A 173 36.86 4.71 -2.58
CA PRO A 173 35.51 5.26 -2.78
C PRO A 173 34.51 4.32 -3.49
N GLY A 174 34.98 3.19 -4.04
CA GLY A 174 34.14 2.10 -4.53
C GLY A 174 33.75 1.05 -3.48
N TYR A 175 34.27 1.16 -2.25
CA TYR A 175 33.91 0.28 -1.14
C TYR A 175 32.54 0.69 -0.60
N GLN A 176 31.51 -0.10 -0.95
CA GLN A 176 30.21 0.02 -0.29
C GLN A 176 30.26 -0.78 1.02
N PRO A 177 30.24 -0.12 2.18
CA PRO A 177 30.28 -0.82 3.46
C PRO A 177 29.07 -1.76 3.53
N LEU A 178 29.34 -3.04 3.75
CA LEU A 178 28.32 -4.02 4.08
C LEU A 178 27.71 -3.59 5.42
N GLN A 179 26.53 -2.96 5.37
CA GLN A 179 25.78 -2.62 6.58
C GLN A 179 25.52 -3.91 7.36
N GLY A 180 26.08 -3.96 8.57
CA GLY A 180 26.03 -5.11 9.45
C GLY A 180 24.63 -5.30 10.02
N ASN A 181 24.23 -6.57 10.08
CA ASN A 181 23.22 -7.18 10.94
C ASN A 181 22.28 -6.22 11.68
N GLU A 182 21.08 -5.99 11.16
CA GLU A 182 20.03 -5.32 11.94
C GLU A 182 18.63 -5.84 11.51
N VAL A 183 18.18 -6.86 12.27
CA VAL A 183 16.79 -7.32 12.44
C VAL A 183 16.03 -7.72 11.15
N ASP A 184 16.09 -9.02 10.82
CA ASP A 184 15.35 -9.64 9.69
C ASP A 184 13.81 -9.60 9.86
N ASP A 185 13.31 -9.28 11.06
CA ASP A 185 11.88 -9.21 11.41
C ASP A 185 11.61 -8.10 12.42
N ALA A 186 10.92 -7.03 12.00
CA ALA A 186 10.52 -5.95 12.87
C ALA A 186 9.03 -6.04 13.22
N TRP A 187 8.71 -5.98 14.51
CA TRP A 187 7.33 -5.79 14.99
C TRP A 187 7.12 -4.32 15.35
N VAL A 188 6.06 -3.72 14.81
CA VAL A 188 5.69 -2.33 15.05
C VAL A 188 4.32 -2.31 15.71
N LEU A 189 4.23 -1.70 16.88
CA LEU A 189 2.96 -1.40 17.54
C LEU A 189 2.56 0.03 17.21
N GLY A 190 1.32 0.22 16.77
CA GLY A 190 0.77 1.52 16.44
C GLY A 190 -0.55 1.78 17.16
N VAL A 191 -0.71 2.98 17.69
CA VAL A 191 -1.99 3.50 18.19
C VAL A 191 -2.35 4.70 17.32
N LYS A 192 -3.59 4.73 16.84
CA LYS A 192 -4.15 5.84 16.07
C LYS A 192 -5.37 6.38 16.79
N VAL A 193 -5.40 7.68 17.04
CA VAL A 193 -6.60 8.39 17.49
C VAL A 193 -6.89 9.46 16.45
N GLN A 194 -8.10 9.48 15.93
CA GLN A 194 -8.54 10.48 14.96
C GLN A 194 -9.87 11.05 15.43
N SER A 195 -9.95 12.37 15.45
CA SER A 195 -11.15 13.10 15.84
C SER A 195 -11.59 14.03 14.72
N SER A 196 -12.89 14.15 14.53
CA SER A 196 -13.51 15.08 13.59
C SER A 196 -14.39 16.07 14.37
N PHE A 197 -14.32 17.35 14.03
CA PHE A 197 -15.08 18.44 14.67
C PHE A 197 -16.09 19.03 13.69
#